data_AF-A0A2U1P5S7-F1
#
_entry.id   AF-A0A2U1P5S7-F1
#
_cell.length_a   1.000
_cell.length_b   1.000
_cell.length_c   1.000
_cell.angle_alpha   90.00
_cell.angle_beta   90.00
_cell.angle_gamma   90.00
#
_symmetry.space_group_name_H-M   'P 1'
#
loop_
_entity.id
_entity.type
_entity.pdbx_description
1 polymer ?
#
loop_
_entity_poly.entity_id
_entity_poly.type
_entity_poly.pdbx_seq_one_letter_code
_entity_poly.pdbx_strand_id
1 'polypeptide(L)'
;MELSIQPLAPPAMSNNLKTFMAWADQVRCLKVMANAYTPNDTLAARNNSAQGIGIYYFQFFVSDERIKSVRKMIMFVTLEQRKATLDLLLPYQRSDFEGIFQAMDGLPMTIRILHLPLHEFQPEGDLEQIVGKLTTNMGMTEDEIYSRIEKLPEVDPVLPM
;
A
#
# COMPACT_ATOMS: atom_id res chain seq x y z
N MET A 1 -27.67 2.91 22.89
CA MET A 1 -28.23 3.68 21.75
C MET A 1 -27.81 2.94 20.51
N GLU A 2 -28.63 2.00 20.04
CA GLU A 2 -28.33 1.19 18.85
C GLU A 2 -28.52 2.07 17.61
N LEU A 3 -27.44 2.35 16.88
CA LEU A 3 -27.50 3.03 15.59
C LEU A 3 -28.21 2.11 14.60
N SER A 4 -29.48 2.40 14.35
CA SER A 4 -30.29 1.71 13.34
C SER A 4 -29.66 1.95 11.97
N ILE A 5 -29.12 0.91 11.35
CA ILE A 5 -28.55 0.99 10.00
C ILE A 5 -29.69 1.37 9.06
N GLN A 6 -29.66 2.60 8.53
CA GLN A 6 -30.65 3.03 7.55
C GLN A 6 -30.48 2.21 6.26
N PRO A 7 -31.59 1.77 5.64
CA PRO A 7 -31.52 1.05 4.37
C PRO A 7 -30.94 1.96 3.30
N LEU A 8 -29.88 1.49 2.65
CA LEU A 8 -29.25 2.18 1.52
C LEU A 8 -30.21 2.16 0.32
N ALA A 9 -30.39 3.31 -0.32
CA ALA A 9 -31.14 3.38 -1.56
C ALA A 9 -30.45 2.55 -2.67
N PRO A 10 -31.21 1.83 -3.51
CA PRO A 10 -30.61 1.05 -4.59
C PRO A 10 -29.92 1.98 -5.61
N PRO A 11 -28.75 1.61 -6.13
CA PRO A 11 -28.03 2.43 -7.09
C PRO A 11 -28.83 2.56 -8.40
N ALA A 12 -29.16 3.79 -8.78
CA ALA A 12 -29.84 4.10 -10.03
C ALA A 12 -28.83 4.55 -11.10
N MET A 13 -28.41 3.65 -11.97
CA MET A 13 -27.63 3.98 -13.16
C MET A 13 -28.57 4.42 -14.28
N SER A 14 -28.57 5.71 -14.63
CA SER A 14 -29.34 6.22 -15.77
C SER A 14 -28.45 6.38 -17.01
N ASN A 15 -28.99 6.07 -18.19
CA ASN A 15 -28.28 6.32 -19.46
C ASN A 15 -27.97 7.81 -19.67
N ASN A 16 -28.77 8.71 -19.07
CA ASN A 16 -28.56 10.16 -19.13
C ASN A 16 -27.27 10.59 -18.42
N LEU A 17 -26.81 9.83 -17.42
CA LEU A 17 -25.59 10.14 -16.69
C LEU A 17 -24.36 10.13 -17.62
N LYS A 18 -24.27 9.15 -18.53
CA LYS A 18 -23.14 9.07 -19.48
C LYS A 18 -23.07 10.29 -20.38
N THR A 19 -24.21 10.74 -20.91
CA THR A 19 -24.29 11.94 -21.74
C THR A 19 -23.87 13.19 -20.97
N PHE A 20 -24.36 13.33 -19.74
CA PHE A 20 -23.99 14.46 -18.88
C PHE A 20 -22.49 14.47 -18.55
N MET A 21 -21.90 13.32 -18.20
CA MET A 21 -20.47 13.21 -17.92
C MET A 21 -19.62 13.53 -19.16
N ALA A 22 -20.07 13.15 -20.36
CA ALA A 22 -19.39 13.52 -21.60
C ALA A 22 -19.37 15.05 -21.83
N TRP A 23 -20.42 15.78 -21.46
CA TRP A 23 -20.41 17.25 -21.51
C TRP A 23 -19.48 17.84 -20.45
N ALA A 24 -19.47 17.28 -19.23
CA ALA A 24 -18.54 17.72 -18.19
C ALA A 24 -17.07 17.52 -18.61
N ASP A 25 -16.76 16.40 -19.28
CA ASP A 25 -15.44 16.11 -19.83
C ASP A 25 -15.00 17.09 -20.93
N GLN A 26 -15.93 17.64 -21.71
CA GLN A 26 -15.64 18.64 -22.75
C GLN A 26 -15.31 20.03 -22.17
N VAL A 27 -15.91 20.38 -21.03
CA VAL A 27 -15.77 21.71 -20.42
C VAL A 27 -14.58 21.78 -19.47
N ARG A 28 -14.23 20.68 -18.80
CA ARG A 28 -13.16 20.70 -17.79
C ARG A 28 -11.78 20.95 -18.42
N CYS A 29 -10.96 21.73 -17.71
CA CYS A 29 -9.55 21.91 -18.04
C CYS A 29 -8.63 20.96 -17.26
N LEU A 30 -9.04 20.58 -16.03
CA LEU A 30 -8.24 19.71 -15.17
C LEU A 30 -8.38 18.26 -15.63
N LYS A 31 -7.24 17.53 -15.62
CA LYS A 31 -7.25 16.09 -15.79
C LYS A 31 -7.76 15.41 -14.51
N VAL A 32 -8.54 14.35 -14.68
CA VAL A 32 -9.02 13.53 -13.56
C VAL A 32 -8.17 12.28 -13.51
N MET A 33 -7.37 12.17 -12.46
CA MET A 33 -6.52 11.03 -12.17
C MET A 33 -7.12 10.25 -10.99
N ALA A 34 -6.85 8.95 -10.90
CA ALA A 34 -7.28 8.16 -9.75
C ALA A 34 -6.13 7.85 -8.79
N ASN A 35 -6.49 7.62 -7.53
CA ASN A 35 -5.62 6.96 -6.56
C ASN A 35 -5.94 5.47 -6.60
N ALA A 36 -4.92 4.62 -6.73
CA ALA A 36 -5.09 3.18 -6.82
C ALA A 36 -4.03 2.45 -5.99
N TYR A 37 -4.38 1.24 -5.56
CA TYR A 37 -3.55 0.45 -4.66
C TYR A 37 -3.33 -0.99 -5.16
N THR A 38 -4.23 -1.47 -6.02
CA THR A 38 -4.16 -2.78 -6.65
C THR A 38 -4.38 -2.67 -8.17
N PRO A 39 -4.02 -3.72 -8.95
CA PRO A 39 -4.39 -3.80 -10.37
C PRO A 39 -5.90 -3.71 -10.61
N ASN A 40 -6.72 -4.27 -9.72
CA ASN A 40 -8.18 -4.21 -9.83
C ASN A 40 -8.71 -2.79 -9.64
N ASP A 41 -8.19 -2.04 -8.65
CA ASP A 41 -8.56 -0.64 -8.45
C ASP A 41 -8.17 0.20 -9.66
N THR A 42 -7.00 -0.09 -10.23
CA THR A 42 -6.48 0.57 -11.43
C THR A 42 -7.40 0.34 -12.63
N LEU A 43 -7.85 -0.90 -12.84
CA LEU A 43 -8.83 -1.24 -13.88
C LEU A 43 -10.18 -0.55 -13.64
N ALA A 44 -10.66 -0.57 -12.40
CA ALA A 44 -11.90 0.10 -12.02
C ALA A 44 -11.83 1.61 -12.26
N ALA A 45 -10.71 2.25 -11.94
CA ALA A 45 -10.47 3.65 -12.23
C ALA A 45 -10.52 3.93 -13.73
N ARG A 46 -9.89 3.09 -14.56
CA ARG A 46 -9.96 3.21 -16.02
C ARG A 46 -11.38 3.05 -16.55
N ASN A 47 -12.13 2.09 -16.02
CA ASN A 47 -13.54 1.89 -16.38
C ASN A 47 -14.42 3.09 -16.01
N ASN A 48 -14.03 3.83 -14.96
CA ASN A 48 -14.64 5.09 -14.55
C ASN A 48 -14.03 6.32 -15.26
N SER A 49 -13.36 6.12 -16.40
CA SER A 49 -12.81 7.19 -17.26
C SER A 49 -11.69 8.02 -16.63
N ALA A 50 -10.98 7.49 -15.62
CA ALA A 50 -9.76 8.13 -15.13
C ALA A 50 -8.72 8.22 -16.25
N GLN A 51 -8.04 9.36 -16.34
CA GLN A 51 -7.05 9.66 -17.39
C GLN A 51 -5.63 9.22 -17.02
N GLY A 52 -5.52 8.34 -16.02
CA GLY A 52 -4.27 7.85 -15.47
C GLY A 52 -4.36 7.67 -13.95
N ILE A 53 -3.25 7.22 -13.36
CA ILE A 53 -3.10 7.09 -11.90
C ILE A 53 -2.22 8.22 -11.38
N GLY A 54 -2.80 9.05 -10.52
CA GLY A 54 -2.13 10.21 -9.94
C GLY A 54 -1.25 9.82 -8.76
N ILE A 55 -1.65 8.79 -8.01
CA ILE A 55 -0.87 8.18 -6.95
C ILE A 55 -1.17 6.68 -6.94
N TYR A 56 -0.17 5.88 -7.29
CA TYR A 56 -0.17 4.46 -6.98
C TYR A 56 0.60 4.23 -5.68
N TYR A 57 -0.09 3.66 -4.70
CA TYR A 57 0.51 3.36 -3.42
C TYR A 57 0.58 1.85 -3.21
N PHE A 58 1.81 1.32 -3.22
CA PHE A 58 2.05 -0.11 -3.10
C PHE A 58 1.68 -0.59 -1.70
N GLN A 59 0.73 -1.52 -1.62
CA GLN A 59 0.33 -2.11 -0.35
C GLN A 59 1.22 -3.31 0.01
N PHE A 60 2.06 -3.12 1.02
CA PHE A 60 2.88 -4.19 1.59
C PHE A 60 2.10 -5.14 2.52
N PHE A 61 0.95 -4.70 3.04
CA PHE A 61 0.12 -5.42 4.01
C PHE A 61 -0.88 -6.41 3.38
N VAL A 62 -0.86 -6.59 2.05
CA VAL A 62 -1.81 -7.45 1.34
C VAL A 62 -1.63 -8.92 1.69
N SER A 63 -0.41 -9.35 2.05
CA SER A 63 -0.16 -10.73 2.46
C SER A 63 0.81 -10.81 3.64
N ASP A 64 0.61 -11.84 4.46
CA ASP A 64 1.48 -12.17 5.60
C ASP A 64 2.93 -12.37 5.19
N GLU A 65 3.19 -12.87 3.98
CA GLU A 65 4.55 -13.05 3.48
C GLU A 65 5.24 -11.74 3.12
N ARG A 66 4.50 -10.80 2.51
CA ARG A 66 5.03 -9.49 2.13
C ARG A 66 5.38 -8.70 3.39
N ILE A 67 4.48 -8.64 4.36
CA ILE A 67 4.73 -7.95 5.63
C ILE A 67 5.88 -8.61 6.41
N LYS A 68 5.98 -9.94 6.44
CA LYS A 68 7.13 -10.64 7.05
C LYS A 68 8.45 -10.28 6.37
N SER A 69 8.46 -10.17 5.04
CA SER A 69 9.64 -9.77 4.28
C SER A 69 10.02 -8.31 4.56
N VAL A 70 9.07 -7.38 4.61
CA VAL A 70 9.36 -5.99 5.00
C VAL A 70 9.89 -5.91 6.44
N ARG A 71 9.27 -6.63 7.39
CA ARG A 71 9.74 -6.72 8.78
C ARG A 71 11.18 -7.22 8.85
N LYS A 72 11.54 -8.27 8.10
CA LYS A 72 12.92 -8.78 8.02
C LYS A 72 13.88 -7.72 7.51
N MET A 73 13.51 -6.99 6.45
CA MET A 73 14.34 -5.92 5.89
C MET A 73 14.63 -4.82 6.91
N ILE A 74 13.64 -4.44 7.73
CA ILE A 74 13.77 -3.41 8.77
C ILE A 74 14.71 -3.88 9.90
N MET A 75 14.56 -5.14 10.32
CA MET A 75 15.29 -5.70 11.45
C MET A 75 16.73 -6.06 11.11
N PHE A 76 17.00 -6.48 9.87
CA PHE A 76 18.35 -6.85 9.47
C PHE A 76 19.32 -5.66 9.45
N VAL A 77 20.54 -5.92 9.94
CA VAL A 77 21.61 -4.93 10.08
C VAL A 77 22.56 -4.97 8.90
N THR A 78 22.87 -6.17 8.40
CA THR A 78 23.83 -6.33 7.31
C THR A 78 23.20 -6.03 5.95
N LEU A 79 24.00 -5.47 5.06
CA LEU A 79 23.58 -5.16 3.70
C LEU A 79 23.22 -6.43 2.90
N GLU A 80 23.93 -7.54 3.15
CA GLU A 80 23.64 -8.84 2.54
C GLU A 80 22.26 -9.37 2.94
N GLN A 81 21.93 -9.38 4.23
CA GLN A 81 20.62 -9.82 4.71
C GLN A 81 19.48 -8.92 4.17
N ARG A 82 19.71 -7.60 4.08
CA ARG A 82 18.73 -6.68 3.49
C ARG A 82 18.51 -6.93 2.01
N LYS A 83 19.59 -7.12 1.24
CA LYS A 83 19.51 -7.47 -0.19
C LYS A 83 18.75 -8.77 -0.41
N ALA A 84 19.11 -9.83 0.32
CA ALA A 84 18.41 -11.11 0.23
C ALA A 84 16.91 -10.97 0.51
N THR A 85 16.53 -10.09 1.44
CA THR A 85 15.12 -9.84 1.74
C THR A 85 14.42 -9.01 0.66
N LEU A 86 15.09 -8.02 0.08
CA LEU A 86 14.59 -7.24 -1.04
C LEU A 86 14.38 -8.11 -2.28
N ASP A 87 15.26 -9.08 -2.52
CA ASP A 87 15.15 -10.05 -3.62
C ASP A 87 13.89 -10.92 -3.47
N LEU A 88 13.45 -11.21 -2.23
CA LEU A 88 12.17 -11.88 -1.97
C LEU A 88 10.95 -10.99 -2.25
N LEU A 89 11.07 -9.68 -2.06
CA LEU A 89 9.99 -8.71 -2.33
C LEU A 89 9.88 -8.35 -3.82
N LEU A 90 10.99 -8.41 -4.55
CA LEU A 90 11.08 -8.05 -5.96
C LEU A 90 10.05 -8.76 -6.87
N PRO A 91 9.82 -10.09 -6.80
CA PRO A 91 8.83 -10.75 -7.66
C PRO A 91 7.40 -10.27 -7.39
N TYR A 92 7.06 -10.04 -6.12
CA TYR A 92 5.75 -9.48 -5.75
C TYR A 92 5.55 -8.09 -6.33
N GLN A 93 6.54 -7.22 -6.16
CA GLN A 93 6.48 -5.86 -6.66
C GLN A 93 6.43 -5.81 -8.19
N ARG A 94 7.20 -6.67 -8.86
CA ARG A 94 7.20 -6.77 -10.32
C ARG A 94 5.85 -7.24 -10.86
N SER A 95 5.29 -8.31 -10.29
CA SER A 95 3.99 -8.85 -10.72
C SER A 95 2.87 -7.81 -10.58
N ASP A 96 2.86 -7.05 -9.48
CA ASP A 96 1.87 -6.01 -9.28
C ASP A 96 2.06 -4.87 -10.30
N PHE A 97 3.31 -4.46 -10.56
CA PHE A 97 3.61 -3.43 -11.55
C PHE A 97 3.25 -3.85 -12.98
N GLU A 98 3.51 -5.09 -13.36
CA GLU A 98 3.06 -5.62 -14.66
C GLU A 98 1.53 -5.52 -14.78
N GLY A 99 0.80 -5.89 -13.73
CA GLY A 99 -0.66 -5.80 -13.70
C GLY A 99 -1.18 -4.37 -13.85
N ILE A 100 -0.58 -3.39 -13.13
CA ILE A 100 -1.05 -2.00 -13.21
C ILE A 100 -0.68 -1.33 -14.54
N PHE A 101 0.50 -1.62 -15.10
CA PHE A 101 0.89 -1.08 -16.40
C PHE A 101 0.03 -1.63 -17.53
N GLN A 102 -0.34 -2.92 -17.47
CA GLN A 102 -1.32 -3.49 -18.40
C GLN A 102 -2.69 -2.81 -18.24
N ALA A 103 -3.15 -2.61 -17.00
CA ALA A 103 -4.44 -1.97 -16.72
C ALA A 103 -4.49 -0.52 -17.21
N MET A 104 -3.37 0.21 -17.23
CA MET A 104 -3.28 1.61 -17.67
C MET A 104 -2.51 1.81 -18.98
N ASP A 105 -2.49 0.80 -19.85
CA ASP A 105 -1.84 0.93 -21.16
C ASP A 105 -2.26 2.22 -21.90
N GLY A 106 -1.26 2.99 -22.29
CA GLY A 106 -1.39 4.30 -22.95
C GLY A 106 -1.66 5.50 -22.03
N LEU A 107 -1.76 5.32 -20.70
CA LEU A 107 -2.08 6.38 -19.75
C LEU A 107 -0.93 6.62 -18.73
N PRO A 108 -0.74 7.87 -18.27
CA PRO A 108 0.28 8.19 -17.29
C PRO A 108 -0.01 7.57 -15.92
N MET A 109 1.04 7.12 -15.25
CA MET A 109 1.00 6.61 -13.89
C MET A 109 2.12 7.20 -13.04
N THR A 110 1.75 7.66 -11.85
CA THR A 110 2.70 8.12 -10.84
C THR A 110 2.79 7.08 -9.73
N ILE A 111 3.96 6.49 -9.53
CA ILE A 111 4.20 5.49 -8.47
C ILE A 111 4.87 6.19 -7.30
N ARG A 112 4.27 6.08 -6.11
CA ARG A 112 4.87 6.58 -4.87
C ARG A 112 5.77 5.50 -4.29
N ILE A 113 7.03 5.85 -4.02
CA ILE A 113 8.00 4.98 -3.34
C ILE A 113 7.56 4.77 -1.88
N LEU A 114 8.07 3.72 -1.25
CA LEU A 114 7.85 3.44 0.18
C LEU A 114 8.07 4.71 1.00
N HIS A 115 7.04 5.09 1.76
CA HIS A 115 7.02 6.30 2.60
C HIS A 115 6.50 6.04 4.01
N LEU A 116 6.11 4.80 4.31
CA LEU A 116 5.57 4.51 5.61
C LEU A 116 6.68 4.52 6.65
N PRO A 117 6.41 5.10 7.82
CA PRO A 117 7.31 5.01 8.94
C PRO A 117 7.55 3.54 9.34
N LEU A 118 8.74 3.24 9.84
CA LEU A 118 9.15 1.85 10.08
C LEU A 118 8.33 1.18 11.20
N HIS A 119 7.75 1.98 12.10
CA HIS A 119 6.92 1.48 13.19
C HIS A 119 5.57 0.91 12.71
N GLU A 120 5.01 1.37 11.58
CA GLU A 120 3.76 0.82 11.01
C GLU A 120 3.90 -0.64 10.58
N PHE A 121 5.12 -1.12 10.37
CA PHE A 121 5.38 -2.52 10.05
C PHE A 121 5.58 -3.39 11.29
N GLN A 122 5.62 -2.85 12.50
CA GLN A 122 5.79 -3.65 13.71
C GLN A 122 4.52 -4.49 13.98
N PRO A 123 4.66 -5.70 14.56
CA PRO A 123 3.51 -6.43 15.09
C PRO A 123 2.79 -5.59 16.16
N GLU A 124 1.47 -5.71 16.23
CA GLU A 124 0.71 -5.17 17.35
C GLU A 124 0.86 -6.06 18.61
N GLY A 125 0.82 -5.43 19.78
CA GLY A 125 0.85 -6.07 21.10
C GLY A 125 1.81 -5.40 22.07
N ASP A 126 1.92 -5.97 23.27
CA ASP A 126 2.93 -5.56 24.24
C ASP A 126 4.34 -5.90 23.73
N LEU A 127 5.35 -5.19 24.22
CA LEU A 127 6.74 -5.32 23.77
C LEU A 127 7.23 -6.78 23.80
N GLU A 128 6.88 -7.55 24.83
CA GLU A 128 7.25 -8.96 24.98
C GLU A 128 6.60 -9.84 23.89
N GLN A 129 5.34 -9.56 23.52
CA GLN A 129 4.65 -10.27 22.43
C GLN A 129 5.23 -9.91 21.07
N ILE A 130 5.58 -8.64 20.86
CA ILE A 130 6.23 -8.15 19.64
C ILE A 130 7.56 -8.88 19.46
N VAL A 131 8.39 -8.91 20.49
CA VAL A 131 9.69 -9.59 20.48
C VAL A 131 9.49 -11.07 20.17
N GLY A 132 8.62 -11.78 20.90
CA GLY A 132 8.38 -13.21 20.65
C GLY A 132 7.93 -13.52 19.21
N LYS A 133 7.04 -12.69 18.63
CA LYS A 133 6.61 -12.82 17.23
C LYS A 133 7.75 -12.57 16.24
N LEU A 134 8.63 -11.60 16.51
CA LEU A 134 9.78 -11.29 15.65
C LEU A 134 10.85 -12.38 15.74
N THR A 135 11.20 -12.84 16.96
CA THR A 135 12.16 -13.92 17.22
C THR A 135 11.81 -15.18 16.42
N THR A 136 10.55 -15.61 16.51
CA THR A 136 10.04 -16.81 15.84
C THR A 136 10.12 -16.72 14.31
N ASN A 137 9.91 -15.54 13.74
CA ASN A 137 9.86 -15.34 12.28
C ASN A 137 11.23 -15.03 11.65
N MET A 138 12.22 -14.61 12.44
CA MET A 138 13.48 -14.03 11.95
C MET A 138 14.73 -14.81 12.34
N GLY A 139 14.66 -15.69 13.35
CA GLY A 139 15.83 -16.45 13.82
C GLY A 139 16.92 -15.58 14.45
N MET A 140 16.55 -14.38 14.94
CA MET A 140 17.41 -13.46 15.69
C MET A 140 17.25 -13.73 17.19
N THR A 141 18.20 -13.27 18.00
CA THR A 141 18.05 -13.35 19.46
C THR A 141 17.12 -12.25 19.98
N GLU A 142 16.52 -12.47 21.15
CA GLU A 142 15.65 -11.44 21.78
C GLU A 142 16.41 -10.15 22.03
N ASP A 143 17.67 -10.24 22.51
CA ASP A 143 18.54 -9.09 22.77
C ASP A 143 18.79 -8.23 21.51
N GLU A 144 19.00 -8.88 20.36
CA GLU A 144 19.18 -8.19 19.07
C GLU A 144 17.91 -7.42 18.66
N ILE A 145 16.74 -8.01 18.89
CA ILE A 145 15.44 -7.42 18.57
C ILE A 145 15.15 -6.24 19.50
N TYR A 146 15.38 -6.38 20.81
CA TYR A 146 15.24 -5.29 21.78
C TYR A 146 16.14 -4.10 21.41
N SER A 147 17.42 -4.35 21.15
CA SER A 147 18.36 -3.29 20.73
C SER A 147 17.93 -2.60 19.43
N ARG A 148 17.25 -3.34 18.54
CA ARG A 148 16.78 -2.79 17.27
C ARG A 148 15.54 -1.92 17.44
N ILE A 149 14.56 -2.36 18.24
CA ILE A 149 13.34 -1.60 18.53
C ILE A 149 13.70 -0.28 19.22
N GLU A 150 14.63 -0.30 20.18
CA GLU A 150 15.11 0.89 20.88
C GLU A 150 15.85 1.89 19.94
N LYS A 151 16.43 1.39 18.84
CA LYS A 151 17.08 2.21 17.81
C LYS A 151 16.14 2.67 16.68
N LEU A 152 14.89 2.21 16.69
CA LEU A 152 13.86 2.58 15.72
C LEU A 152 12.79 3.60 16.20
N PRO A 153 12.98 4.42 17.26
CA PRO A 153 11.97 5.42 17.61
C PRO A 153 12.05 6.57 16.61
N GLU A 154 10.99 6.69 15.82
CA GLU A 154 10.64 7.95 15.18
C GLU A 154 9.92 8.80 16.24
N VAL A 155 10.54 9.94 16.59
CA VAL A 155 10.03 10.86 17.61
C VAL A 155 8.67 11.45 17.20
N ASP A 156 8.38 11.50 15.89
CA ASP A 156 7.12 12.00 15.34
C ASP A 156 6.67 11.14 14.13
N PRO A 157 5.51 10.46 14.20
CA PRO A 157 4.95 9.69 13.08
C PRO A 157 4.66 10.53 11.82
N VAL A 158 4.46 11.85 11.97
CA VAL A 158 4.13 12.76 10.86
C VAL A 158 5.40 13.37 10.22
N LEU A 159 6.51 13.42 10.95
CA LEU A 159 7.80 13.93 10.50
C LEU A 159 8.90 12.87 10.69
N PRO A 160 8.94 11.83 9.84
CA PRO A 160 10.04 10.88 9.84
C PRO A 160 11.33 11.53 9.30
N MET A 161 12.49 11.05 9.77
CA MET A 161 13.81 11.41 9.23
C MET A 161 14.08 10.78 7.85
#